data_AF-A0AAV8VCK0-F1
#
_entry.id   AF-A0AAV8VCK0-F1
#
_cell.length_a   1.000
_cell.length_b   1.000
_cell.length_c   1.000
_cell.angle_alpha   90.00
_cell.angle_beta   90.00
_cell.angle_gamma   90.00
#
_symmetry.space_group_name_H-M   'P 1'
#
loop_
_entity.id
_entity.type
_entity.pdbx_description
1 polymer ?
#
loop_
_entity_poly.entity_id
_entity_poly.type
_entity_poly.pdbx_seq_one_letter_code
_entity_poly.pdbx_strand_id
1 'polypeptide(L)'
;MANTEINAGRDYISLRTKRLLLEANENGTDIKLGWVPGHFNVQGKDTADTLAKVGRDSLKVPLDIKVDKKDIYSIMKEQIRTQWNVQWKSSLREKGSSYALLASNFPTKPWFSTMPFKDRRHLTTIIRMRTGHCLTYKHLN
;
A
#
# COMPACT_ATOMS: atom_id res chain seq x y z
N MET A 1 9.31 0.84 31.58
CA MET A 1 10.53 1.21 30.84
C MET A 1 10.22 1.13 29.36
N ALA A 2 10.28 2.25 28.62
CA ALA A 2 9.94 2.27 27.20
C ALA A 2 11.03 1.56 26.41
N ASN A 3 10.64 0.53 25.65
CA ASN A 3 11.56 -0.35 24.95
C ASN A 3 12.41 0.43 23.92
N THR A 4 13.68 0.66 24.24
CA THR A 4 14.65 1.48 23.49
C THR A 4 15.31 0.75 22.34
N GLU A 5 14.99 -0.52 22.08
CA GLU A 5 15.62 -1.31 21.03
C GLU A 5 15.54 -0.63 19.66
N ILE A 6 16.70 -0.39 19.06
CA ILE A 6 16.86 0.18 17.72
C ILE A 6 16.63 -0.96 16.71
N ASN A 7 15.51 -0.90 15.99
CA ASN A 7 15.13 -1.91 14.99
C ASN A 7 15.42 -1.37 13.57
N ALA A 8 16.10 -2.17 12.75
CA ALA A 8 16.45 -1.85 11.36
C ALA A 8 15.24 -1.63 10.41
N GLY A 9 14.03 -1.98 10.85
CA GLY A 9 12.77 -1.70 10.15
C GLY A 9 12.17 -0.31 10.44
N ARG A 10 12.77 0.49 11.33
CA ARG A 10 12.36 1.88 11.59
C ARG A 10 12.87 2.79 10.48
N ASP A 11 11.99 3.69 10.04
CA ASP A 11 12.32 4.67 9.01
C ASP A 11 13.41 5.66 9.50
N TYR A 12 14.13 6.24 8.54
CA TYR A 12 15.24 7.16 8.81
C TYR A 12 14.82 8.38 9.66
N ILE A 13 13.59 8.87 9.49
CA ILE A 13 13.09 10.04 10.22
C ILE A 13 12.95 9.69 11.70
N SER A 14 12.35 8.53 12.02
CA SER A 14 12.25 8.05 13.41
C SER A 14 13.60 7.95 14.11
N LEU A 15 14.63 7.44 13.43
CA LEU A 15 15.99 7.34 14.00
C LEU A 15 16.61 8.73 14.19
N ARG A 16 16.46 9.63 13.22
CA ARG A 16 16.93 11.01 13.29
C ARG A 16 16.28 11.76 14.44
N THR A 17 14.96 11.66 14.60
CA THR A 17 14.22 12.30 15.70
C THR A 17 14.70 11.81 17.05
N LYS A 18 14.90 10.50 17.23
CA LYS A 18 15.43 9.95 18.48
C LYS A 18 16.82 10.49 18.82
N ARG A 19 17.70 10.55 17.83
CA ARG A 19 19.03 11.14 17.99
C ARG A 19 18.95 12.59 18.46
N LEU A 20 18.13 13.42 17.79
CA LEU A 20 17.95 14.83 18.15
C LEU A 20 17.39 15.01 19.57
N LEU A 21 16.49 14.13 20.01
CA LEU A 21 15.96 14.16 21.38
C LEU A 21 17.03 13.84 22.42
N LEU A 22 17.89 12.84 22.14
CA LEU A 22 19.01 12.51 23.02
C LEU A 22 20.00 13.68 23.12
N GLU A 23 20.42 14.24 21.99
CA GLU A 23 21.34 15.39 21.94
C GLU A 23 20.76 16.61 22.67
N ALA A 24 19.46 16.89 22.54
CA ALA A 24 18.83 18.01 23.24
C ALA A 24 18.78 17.79 24.76
N ASN A 25 18.47 16.57 25.20
CA ASN A 25 18.46 16.20 26.62
C ASN A 25 19.87 16.26 27.23
N GLU A 26 20.90 15.81 26.51
CA GLU A 26 22.31 15.93 26.94
C GLU A 26 22.74 17.39 27.10
N ASN A 27 22.18 18.30 26.30
CA ASN A 27 22.40 19.75 26.41
C ASN A 27 21.50 20.42 27.47
N GLY A 28 20.84 19.65 28.34
CA GLY A 28 20.04 20.17 29.46
C GLY A 28 18.64 20.64 29.08
N THR A 29 18.15 20.34 27.87
CA THR A 29 16.77 20.63 27.45
C THR A 29 15.88 19.42 27.73
N ASP A 30 14.97 19.49 28.69
CA ASP A 30 14.01 18.39 28.99
C ASP A 30 12.87 18.35 27.95
N ILE A 31 12.97 17.44 26.97
CA ILE A 31 11.93 17.25 25.94
C ILE A 31 11.04 16.05 26.25
N LYS A 32 9.73 16.30 26.39
CA LYS A 32 8.70 15.27 26.59
C LYS A 32 7.81 15.14 25.36
N LEU A 33 7.58 13.91 24.92
CA LEU A 33 6.66 13.61 23.83
C LEU A 33 5.30 13.19 24.39
N GLY A 34 4.24 13.86 23.93
CA GLY A 34 2.86 13.47 24.19
C GLY A 34 2.19 13.00 22.90
N TRP A 35 1.47 11.88 22.96
CA TRP A 35 0.63 11.45 21.85
C TRP A 35 -0.77 12.06 22.00
N VAL A 36 -1.26 12.71 20.95
CA VAL A 36 -2.61 13.27 20.89
C VAL A 36 -3.46 12.40 19.95
N PRO A 37 -4.62 11.88 20.40
CA PRO A 37 -5.45 11.01 19.58
C PRO A 37 -6.00 11.67 18.32
N GLY A 38 -6.19 10.85 17.28
CA GLY A 38 -6.98 11.18 16.10
C GLY A 38 -8.42 11.58 16.49
N HIS A 39 -9.04 12.51 15.74
CA HIS A 39 -10.47 12.85 15.85
C HIS A 39 -11.01 13.46 17.15
N PHE A 40 -10.14 13.94 18.06
CA PHE A 40 -10.57 14.83 19.15
C PHE A 40 -10.38 16.30 18.77
N ASN A 41 -11.34 17.16 19.17
CA ASN A 41 -11.29 18.61 18.98
C ASN A 41 -10.30 19.25 19.96
N VAL A 42 -9.01 19.12 19.66
CA VAL A 42 -7.93 19.79 20.38
C VAL A 42 -7.43 20.92 19.50
N GLN A 43 -7.73 22.17 19.89
CA GLN A 43 -7.42 23.35 19.09
C GLN A 43 -5.95 23.41 18.62
N GLY A 44 -5.00 23.03 19.48
CA GLY A 44 -3.58 23.00 19.13
C GLY A 44 -3.24 21.99 18.03
N LYS A 45 -3.91 20.83 18.02
CA LYS A 45 -3.75 19.81 16.98
C LYS A 45 -4.34 20.28 15.66
N ASP A 46 -5.56 20.81 15.67
CA ASP A 46 -6.23 21.29 14.46
C ASP A 46 -5.44 22.45 13.80
N THR A 47 -4.85 23.31 14.65
CA THR A 47 -3.94 24.37 14.20
C THR A 47 -2.69 23.78 13.54
N ALA A 48 -2.04 22.80 14.19
CA ALA A 48 -0.86 22.14 13.64
C ALA A 48 -1.15 21.42 12.30
N ASP A 49 -2.27 20.69 12.21
CA ASP A 49 -2.70 20.01 10.99
C ASP A 49 -3.00 21.01 9.86
N THR A 50 -3.61 22.15 10.19
CA THR A 50 -3.87 23.24 9.22
C THR A 50 -2.57 23.83 8.69
N LEU A 51 -1.63 24.18 9.57
CA LEU A 51 -0.33 24.72 9.17
C LEU A 51 0.48 23.71 8.34
N ALA A 52 0.43 22.42 8.69
CA ALA A 52 1.06 21.37 7.91
C ALA A 52 0.47 21.27 6.48
N LYS A 53 -0.86 21.38 6.33
CA LYS A 53 -1.51 21.42 5.01
C LYS A 53 -1.10 22.65 4.20
N VAL A 54 -1.05 23.83 4.80
CA VAL A 54 -0.58 25.07 4.13
C VAL A 54 0.85 24.91 3.64
N GLY A 55 1.75 24.36 4.47
CA GLY A 55 3.13 24.09 4.07
C GLY A 55 3.23 23.14 2.88
N ARG A 56 2.41 22.07 2.88
CA ARG A 56 2.36 21.08 1.79
C ARG A 56 1.80 21.64 0.49
N ASP A 57 0.64 22.29 0.54
CA ASP A 57 -0.14 22.66 -0.66
C ASP A 57 0.22 24.04 -1.20
N SER A 58 0.29 25.03 -0.32
CA SER A 58 0.38 26.44 -0.71
C SER A 58 1.83 26.88 -0.88
N LEU A 59 2.68 26.54 0.09
CA LEU A 59 4.06 27.03 0.12
C LEU A 59 5.03 26.14 -0.66
N LYS A 60 4.67 24.87 -0.90
CA LYS A 60 5.52 23.86 -1.57
C LYS A 60 6.97 23.92 -1.09
N VAL A 61 7.16 24.07 0.22
CA VAL A 61 8.48 24.30 0.82
C VAL A 61 9.39 23.12 0.43
N PRO A 62 10.55 23.37 -0.22
CA PRO A 62 11.50 22.31 -0.50
C PRO A 62 11.99 21.73 0.83
N LEU A 63 11.62 20.49 1.11
CA LEU A 63 12.09 19.76 2.27
C LEU A 63 13.28 18.91 1.85
N ASP A 64 14.43 19.15 2.46
CA ASP A 64 15.58 18.22 2.38
C ASP A 64 15.31 16.99 3.27
N ILE A 65 14.27 16.24 2.89
CA ILE A 65 13.86 15.01 3.52
C ILE A 65 14.06 13.91 2.48
N LYS A 66 14.92 12.95 2.82
CA LYS A 66 15.11 11.75 2.02
C LYS A 66 13.81 10.95 2.03
N VAL A 67 13.32 10.63 0.84
CA VAL A 67 12.13 9.79 0.66
C VAL A 67 12.42 8.38 1.17
N ASP A 68 11.51 7.80 1.94
CA ASP A 68 11.70 6.45 2.47
C ASP A 68 11.54 5.41 1.35
N LYS A 69 12.26 4.29 1.49
CA LYS A 69 12.15 3.16 0.55
C LYS A 69 10.71 2.68 0.40
N LYS A 70 9.90 2.70 1.46
CA LYS A 70 8.50 2.26 1.43
C LYS A 70 7.64 3.17 0.57
N ASP A 71 7.91 4.48 0.57
CA ASP A 71 7.18 5.45 -0.25
C ASP A 71 7.47 5.20 -1.73
N ILE A 72 8.75 5.08 -2.08
CA ILE A 72 9.19 4.77 -3.46
C ILE A 72 8.59 3.44 -3.91
N TYR A 73 8.71 2.39 -3.10
CA TYR A 73 8.21 1.07 -3.44
C TYR A 73 6.69 1.05 -3.66
N SER A 74 5.95 1.85 -2.88
CA SER A 74 4.49 1.96 -3.03
C SER A 74 4.12 2.60 -4.36
N ILE A 75 4.79 3.69 -4.74
CA ILE A 75 4.60 4.37 -6.03
C ILE A 75 4.93 3.43 -7.19
N MET A 76 6.10 2.76 -7.16
CA MET A 76 6.50 1.83 -8.20
C MET A 76 5.49 0.68 -8.36
N LYS A 77 5.01 0.14 -7.24
CA LYS A 77 4.01 -0.93 -7.24
C LYS A 77 2.69 -0.48 -7.84
N GLU A 78 2.26 0.75 -7.56
CA GLU A 78 1.06 1.33 -8.16
C GLU A 78 1.22 1.51 -9.67
N GLN A 79 2.36 2.06 -10.12
CA GLN A 79 2.66 2.23 -11.55
C GLN A 79 2.63 0.89 -12.30
N ILE A 80 3.29 -0.13 -11.77
CA ILE A 80 3.31 -1.48 -12.34
C ILE A 80 1.87 -2.04 -12.41
N ARG A 81 1.08 -1.90 -11.35
CA ARG A 81 -0.33 -2.36 -11.33
C ARG A 81 -1.16 -1.65 -12.39
N THR A 82 -1.00 -0.35 -12.54
CA THR A 82 -1.73 0.44 -13.54
C THR A 82 -1.37 0.00 -14.96
N GLN A 83 -0.08 -0.18 -15.25
CA GLN A 83 0.38 -0.68 -16.54
C GLN A 83 -0.18 -2.07 -16.85
N TRP A 84 -0.09 -3.00 -15.90
CA TRP A 84 -0.67 -4.34 -16.05
C TRP A 84 -2.17 -4.31 -16.25
N ASN A 85 -2.91 -3.42 -15.57
CA ASN A 85 -4.35 -3.31 -15.73
C ASN A 85 -4.74 -2.78 -17.12
N VAL A 86 -3.96 -1.86 -17.68
CA VAL A 86 -4.16 -1.38 -19.07
C VAL A 86 -3.93 -2.53 -20.05
N GLN A 87 -2.80 -3.24 -19.93
CA GLN A 87 -2.50 -4.40 -20.78
C GLN A 87 -3.54 -5.51 -20.65
N TRP A 88 -3.98 -5.79 -19.42
CA TRP A 88 -5.03 -6.75 -19.13
C TRP A 88 -6.33 -6.42 -19.87
N LYS A 89 -6.81 -5.19 -19.73
CA LYS A 89 -8.03 -4.73 -20.42
C LYS A 89 -7.90 -4.76 -21.94
N SER A 90 -6.74 -4.42 -22.48
CA SER A 90 -6.45 -4.55 -23.91
C SER A 90 -6.52 -6.02 -24.34
N SER A 91 -5.85 -6.92 -23.61
CA SER A 91 -5.86 -8.36 -23.90
C SER A 91 -7.26 -8.95 -23.86
N LEU A 92 -8.10 -8.56 -22.90
CA LEU A 92 -9.48 -9.05 -22.75
C LEU A 92 -10.41 -8.63 -23.90
N ARG A 93 -10.12 -7.51 -24.57
CA ARG A 93 -10.88 -7.06 -25.75
C ARG A 93 -10.54 -7.91 -26.97
N GLU A 94 -9.28 -8.30 -27.13
CA GLU A 94 -8.83 -9.11 -28.26
C GLU A 94 -9.07 -10.61 -28.03
N LYS A 95 -8.86 -11.10 -26.81
CA LYS A 95 -8.88 -12.51 -26.42
C LYS A 95 -9.47 -12.67 -25.02
N GLY A 96 -10.45 -13.56 -24.87
CA GLY A 96 -11.04 -13.85 -23.55
C GLY A 96 -12.11 -12.86 -23.10
N SER A 97 -12.91 -12.34 -24.05
CA SER A 97 -14.11 -11.53 -23.76
C SER A 97 -15.04 -12.20 -22.73
N SER A 98 -15.20 -13.53 -22.78
CA SER A 98 -15.95 -14.29 -21.78
C SER A 98 -15.28 -14.28 -20.41
N TYR A 99 -13.94 -14.35 -20.34
CA TYR A 99 -13.20 -14.25 -19.07
C TYR A 99 -13.27 -12.84 -18.46
N ALA A 100 -13.44 -11.82 -19.29
CA ALA A 100 -13.59 -10.43 -18.84
C ALA A 100 -14.80 -10.23 -17.91
N LEU A 101 -15.85 -11.03 -18.08
CA LEU A 101 -17.02 -11.04 -17.18
C LEU A 101 -16.66 -11.48 -15.76
N LEU A 102 -15.65 -12.34 -15.61
CA LEU A 102 -15.19 -12.86 -14.32
C LEU A 102 -14.09 -12.00 -13.69
N ALA A 103 -13.26 -11.34 -14.49
CA ALA A 103 -12.10 -10.58 -14.03
C ALA A 103 -11.79 -9.40 -14.96
N SER A 104 -12.55 -8.31 -14.85
CA SER A 104 -12.43 -7.12 -15.70
C SER A 104 -11.20 -6.25 -15.41
N ASN A 105 -10.57 -6.41 -14.24
CA ASN A 105 -9.34 -5.72 -13.86
C ASN A 105 -8.24 -6.74 -13.55
N PHE A 106 -6.98 -6.33 -13.72
CA PHE A 106 -5.84 -7.18 -13.37
C PHE A 106 -5.88 -7.55 -11.88
N PRO A 107 -5.89 -8.85 -11.54
CA PRO A 107 -6.05 -9.29 -10.16
C PRO A 107 -4.78 -9.01 -9.34
N THR A 108 -4.94 -8.42 -8.16
CA THR A 108 -3.81 -8.15 -7.24
C THR A 108 -3.38 -9.37 -6.42
N LYS A 109 -4.22 -10.40 -6.39
CA LYS A 109 -4.01 -11.69 -5.76
C LYS A 109 -4.62 -12.79 -6.63
N PRO A 110 -4.12 -14.03 -6.58
CA PRO A 110 -4.79 -15.15 -7.22
C PRO A 110 -6.24 -15.29 -6.75
N TRP A 111 -7.16 -15.64 -7.66
CA TRP A 111 -8.60 -15.77 -7.37
C TRP A 111 -8.91 -16.79 -6.26
N PHE A 112 -8.02 -17.78 -6.07
CA PHE A 112 -8.12 -18.80 -5.03
C PHE A 112 -7.37 -18.43 -3.74
N SER A 113 -6.88 -17.20 -3.57
CA SER A 113 -6.03 -16.83 -2.43
C SER A 113 -6.67 -17.09 -1.06
N THR A 114 -8.00 -16.91 -0.96
CA THR A 114 -8.80 -17.13 0.26
C THR A 114 -9.32 -18.55 0.42
N MET A 115 -9.08 -19.46 -0.54
CA MET A 115 -9.56 -20.83 -0.44
C MET A 115 -8.76 -21.61 0.63
N PRO A 116 -9.44 -22.34 1.52
CA PRO A 116 -8.77 -23.10 2.58
C PRO A 116 -7.98 -24.30 2.05
N PHE A 117 -8.45 -24.93 0.96
CA PHE A 117 -7.79 -26.06 0.32
C PHE A 117 -7.39 -25.72 -1.12
N LYS A 118 -6.14 -25.99 -1.47
CA LYS A 118 -5.53 -25.65 -2.76
C LYS A 118 -4.78 -26.88 -3.28
N ASP A 119 -5.48 -27.72 -4.02
CA ASP A 119 -4.83 -28.78 -4.79
C ASP A 119 -4.66 -28.36 -6.25
N ARG A 120 -3.50 -28.70 -6.82
CA ARG A 120 -3.12 -28.31 -8.19
C ARG A 120 -4.12 -28.83 -9.22
N ARG A 121 -4.64 -30.05 -9.06
CA ARG A 121 -5.58 -30.64 -10.03
C ARG A 121 -6.88 -29.86 -10.02
N HIS A 122 -7.44 -29.59 -8.83
CA HIS A 122 -8.66 -28.78 -8.69
C HIS A 122 -8.49 -27.36 -9.24
N LEU A 123 -7.39 -26.67 -8.90
CA LEU A 123 -7.11 -25.33 -9.41
C LEU A 123 -7.00 -25.33 -10.95
N THR A 124 -6.34 -26.33 -11.52
CA THR A 124 -6.21 -26.48 -12.98
C THR A 124 -7.58 -26.67 -13.64
N THR A 125 -8.43 -27.54 -13.10
CA THR A 125 -9.78 -27.78 -13.60
C THR A 125 -10.63 -26.51 -13.54
N ILE A 126 -10.58 -25.78 -12.42
CA ILE A 126 -11.33 -24.53 -12.28
C ILE A 126 -10.79 -23.44 -13.22
N ILE A 127 -9.47 -23.33 -13.40
CA ILE A 127 -8.90 -22.40 -14.39
C ILE A 127 -9.42 -22.72 -15.79
N ARG A 128 -9.40 -24.00 -16.21
CA ARG A 128 -9.96 -24.44 -17.50
C ARG A 128 -11.43 -24.08 -17.65
N MET A 129 -12.24 -24.27 -16.60
CA MET A 129 -13.65 -23.87 -16.62
C MET A 129 -13.80 -22.36 -16.78
N ARG A 130 -13.06 -21.57 -15.99
CA ARG A 130 -13.12 -20.10 -16.05
C ARG A 130 -12.68 -19.56 -17.40
N THR A 131 -11.68 -20.17 -18.05
CA THR A 131 -11.16 -19.75 -19.36
C THR A 131 -11.86 -20.42 -20.55
N GLY A 132 -12.86 -21.27 -20.32
CA GLY A 132 -13.61 -21.94 -21.39
C GLY A 132 -12.88 -23.11 -22.08
N HIS A 133 -11.79 -23.61 -21.48
CA HIS A 133 -11.02 -24.77 -21.96
C HIS A 133 -11.44 -26.08 -21.27
N CYS A 134 -12.72 -26.22 -20.95
CA CYS A 134 -13.28 -27.45 -20.39
C CYS A 134 -14.23 -28.10 -21.41
N LEU A 135 -14.35 -29.42 -21.34
CA LEU A 135 -15.27 -30.19 -22.16
C LEU A 135 -16.70 -30.01 -21.61
N THR A 136 -17.31 -28.86 -21.84
CA THR A 136 -18.76 -28.70 -21.65
C THR A 136 -19.44 -29.21 -22.91
N TYR A 137 -20.19 -30.29 -22.79
CA TYR A 137 -20.91 -30.91 -23.90
C TYR A 137 -21.92 -29.89 -24.48
N LYS A 138 -22.12 -29.93 -25.80
CA LYS A 138 -22.91 -28.96 -26.61
C LYS A 138 -24.37 -28.71 -26.18
N HIS A 139 -24.87 -29.34 -25.10
CA HIS A 139 -26.27 -29.33 -24.68
C HIS A 139 -26.68 -28.13 -23.82
N LEU A 140 -25.82 -27.12 -23.66
CA LEU A 140 -26.10 -25.87 -22.95
C LEU A 140 -26.26 -24.66 -23.89
N ASN A 141 -26.44 -24.90 -25.20
CA ASN A 141 -26.82 -23.88 -26.18
C ASN A 141 -28.33 -23.90 -26.41
#